data_AF-A0A0B2VRD5-F1
#
_entry.id   AF-A0A0B2VRD5-F1
#
_cell.length_a   1.000
_cell.length_b   1.000
_cell.length_c   1.000
_cell.angle_alpha   90.00
_cell.angle_beta   90.00
_cell.angle_gamma   90.00
#
_symmetry.space_group_name_H-M   'P 1'
#
loop_
_entity.id
_entity.type
_entity.pdbx_description
1 polymer ?
#
loop_
_entity_poly.entity_id
_entity_poly.type
_entity_poly.pdbx_seq_one_letter_code
_entity_poly.pdbx_strand_id
1 'polypeptide(L)'
;MPLHERGRVGATEHAVDAEAKMSSELGKKRRPEDNIPVVEIRGEGKPMTAAQIRQLEEASNGGPLDIKVEHTWRPVECPRAAKRKDFVTFHYKAFTEAGKKFDQTYGRGAIRMQLGVGMTMPGLDKGLRGMCDTELRKVHVPYRLSRKRKSRVWKNILNDEHWLVFNIEMMSVEPWSYDLQFQFMDLNNDSFITQNELVKFEEKMKKDFGKTWSNDDIDQVVAAKYYIKYFDGNGDGKVDLKEFRAVMERDMATMAANKPDKKVEGRKRDPGIAWILDFNNDGIVSVQENDRAAEVLEGEPAVLPKFAKDEL
;
A
#
# COMPACT_ATOMS: atom_id res chain seq x y z
N MET A 1 2.24 -9.41 -78.53
CA MET A 1 1.22 -9.37 -79.58
C MET A 1 -0.16 -9.44 -78.92
N PRO A 2 -1.11 -8.64 -79.40
CA PRO A 2 -2.24 -8.10 -78.63
C PRO A 2 -3.60 -8.53 -79.21
N LEU A 3 -4.71 -8.00 -78.68
CA LEU A 3 -5.83 -7.33 -79.37
C LEU A 3 -6.93 -7.05 -78.31
N HIS A 4 -7.13 -5.79 -77.88
CA HIS A 4 -8.02 -4.73 -78.44
C HIS A 4 -9.52 -5.01 -78.14
N GLU A 5 -10.39 -4.08 -77.70
CA GLU A 5 -10.48 -2.59 -77.77
C GLU A 5 -11.56 -2.09 -76.77
N ARG A 6 -11.37 -0.99 -76.01
CA ARG A 6 -11.85 0.42 -76.21
C ARG A 6 -13.37 0.61 -76.38
N GLY A 7 -14.06 1.57 -75.75
CA GLY A 7 -13.59 2.78 -75.05
C GLY A 7 -14.67 3.61 -74.29
N ARG A 8 -14.19 4.54 -73.44
CA ARG A 8 -14.43 6.03 -73.34
C ARG A 8 -15.82 6.59 -73.74
N VAL A 9 -16.48 7.61 -73.14
CA VAL A 9 -16.25 8.75 -72.21
C VAL A 9 -17.67 9.15 -71.69
N GLY A 10 -17.93 9.62 -70.46
CA GLY A 10 -17.87 11.05 -70.11
C GLY A 10 -18.95 11.53 -69.11
N ALA A 11 -18.48 12.28 -68.11
CA ALA A 11 -19.07 13.19 -67.10
C ALA A 11 -20.58 13.55 -67.08
N THR A 12 -21.13 13.72 -65.87
CA THR A 12 -21.68 15.00 -65.34
C THR A 12 -22.15 14.88 -63.88
N GLU A 13 -21.85 15.88 -63.05
CA GLU A 13 -22.41 16.12 -61.70
C GLU A 13 -23.90 16.49 -61.77
N HIS A 14 -24.68 16.18 -60.72
CA HIS A 14 -25.72 17.09 -60.18
C HIS A 14 -26.22 16.62 -58.79
N ALA A 15 -26.28 17.60 -57.87
CA ALA A 15 -26.92 17.56 -56.54
C ALA A 15 -28.45 17.49 -56.64
N VAL A 16 -29.15 16.95 -55.63
CA VAL A 16 -30.07 17.66 -54.67
C VAL A 16 -30.88 16.70 -53.80
N ASP A 17 -31.01 17.10 -52.53
CA ASP A 17 -32.15 16.98 -51.58
C ASP A 17 -32.79 15.64 -51.24
N ALA A 18 -32.64 15.25 -49.96
CA ALA A 18 -33.50 14.30 -49.26
C ALA A 18 -34.41 15.06 -48.27
N GLU A 19 -35.66 15.31 -48.68
CA GLU A 19 -36.73 15.79 -47.82
C GLU A 19 -37.36 14.68 -46.97
N ALA A 20 -37.90 15.13 -45.84
CA ALA A 20 -38.47 14.39 -44.72
C ALA A 20 -39.69 13.52 -45.05
N LYS A 21 -39.87 12.43 -44.28
CA LYS A 21 -41.20 11.87 -43.97
C LYS A 21 -41.37 11.71 -42.47
N MET A 22 -42.20 12.61 -41.95
CA MET A 22 -42.71 12.69 -40.58
C MET A 22 -43.95 11.77 -40.50
N SER A 23 -43.93 10.79 -39.59
CA SER A 23 -45.13 9.99 -39.26
C SER A 23 -45.78 10.54 -38.00
N SER A 24 -47.08 10.75 -38.10
CA SER A 24 -47.97 11.43 -37.16
C SER A 24 -48.48 10.51 -36.05
N GLU A 25 -48.41 10.95 -34.80
CA GLU A 25 -49.40 10.59 -33.77
C GLU A 25 -49.67 11.80 -32.86
N LEU A 26 -50.75 12.51 -33.15
CA LEU A 26 -51.37 13.52 -32.28
C LEU A 26 -52.69 12.94 -31.77
N GLY A 27 -52.87 12.86 -30.45
CA GLY A 27 -54.22 12.71 -29.88
C GLY A 27 -54.40 11.90 -28.60
N LYS A 28 -53.66 12.19 -27.51
CA LYS A 28 -54.16 11.91 -26.15
C LYS A 28 -53.97 13.15 -25.27
N LYS A 29 -55.09 13.81 -24.95
CA LYS A 29 -55.17 14.88 -23.95
C LYS A 29 -54.72 14.34 -22.59
N ARG A 30 -53.59 14.85 -22.08
CA ARG A 30 -53.12 14.59 -20.71
C ARG A 30 -54.04 15.29 -19.72
N ARG A 31 -54.34 14.64 -18.59
CA ARG A 31 -55.22 15.17 -17.53
C ARG A 31 -54.53 16.35 -16.83
N PRO A 32 -55.27 17.35 -16.30
CA PRO A 32 -54.69 18.56 -15.70
C PRO A 32 -53.84 18.30 -14.45
N GLU A 33 -53.95 17.10 -13.87
CA GLU A 33 -53.38 16.73 -12.58
C GLU A 33 -51.99 16.07 -12.69
N ASP A 34 -51.49 15.81 -13.90
CA ASP A 34 -50.17 15.20 -14.15
C ASP A 34 -49.04 16.23 -14.37
N ASN A 35 -49.31 17.52 -14.16
CA ASN A 35 -48.29 18.57 -14.22
C ASN A 35 -47.70 18.81 -12.83
N ILE A 36 -47.00 17.82 -12.28
CA ILE A 36 -46.06 18.11 -11.19
C ILE A 36 -44.95 18.96 -11.82
N PRO A 37 -44.76 20.23 -11.42
CA PRO A 37 -43.65 21.01 -11.92
C PRO A 37 -42.36 20.30 -11.52
N VAL A 38 -41.58 19.88 -12.51
CA VAL A 38 -40.18 19.52 -12.29
C VAL A 38 -39.48 20.81 -11.92
N VAL A 39 -39.43 21.11 -10.63
CA VAL A 39 -38.62 22.20 -10.11
C VAL A 39 -37.16 21.75 -10.26
N GLU A 40 -36.51 22.18 -11.34
CA GLU A 40 -35.06 22.17 -11.44
C GLU A 40 -34.55 23.11 -10.34
N ILE A 41 -34.23 22.56 -9.16
CA ILE A 41 -33.52 23.32 -8.12
C ILE A 41 -32.12 23.55 -8.66
N ARG A 42 -31.93 24.65 -9.39
CA ARG A 42 -30.62 25.19 -9.70
C ARG A 42 -30.06 25.73 -8.40
N GLY A 43 -29.26 24.92 -7.71
CA GLY A 43 -28.51 25.39 -6.55
C GLY A 43 -27.64 26.56 -6.99
N GLU A 44 -28.02 27.77 -6.59
CA GLU A 44 -27.22 28.98 -6.79
C GLU A 44 -26.01 28.92 -5.85
N GLY A 45 -24.95 28.25 -6.28
CA GLY A 45 -23.74 28.09 -5.50
C GLY A 45 -22.62 27.46 -6.33
N LYS A 46 -21.36 27.82 -6.01
CA LYS A 46 -20.22 27.06 -6.54
C LYS A 46 -20.33 25.61 -6.04
N PRO A 47 -20.04 24.61 -6.88
CA PRO A 47 -20.02 23.22 -6.44
C PRO A 47 -19.04 23.07 -5.27
N MET A 48 -19.44 22.30 -4.25
CA MET A 48 -18.58 22.03 -3.09
C MET A 48 -17.27 21.36 -3.54
N THR A 49 -16.18 21.71 -2.88
CA THR A 49 -14.90 21.04 -3.11
C THR A 49 -14.93 19.60 -2.59
N ALA A 50 -14.05 18.75 -3.11
CA ALA A 50 -13.92 17.38 -2.61
C ALA A 50 -13.69 17.35 -1.09
N ALA A 51 -12.83 18.25 -0.58
CA ALA A 51 -12.56 18.38 0.86
C ALA A 51 -13.80 18.74 1.68
N GLN A 52 -14.61 19.69 1.20
CA GLN A 52 -15.87 20.06 1.86
C GLN A 52 -16.84 18.87 1.90
N ILE A 53 -16.94 18.10 0.81
CA ILE A 53 -17.77 16.90 0.75
C ILE A 53 -17.27 15.87 1.79
N ARG A 54 -15.96 15.62 1.89
CA ARG A 54 -15.41 14.68 2.89
C ARG A 54 -15.67 15.11 4.33
N GLN A 55 -15.53 16.40 4.62
CA GLN A 55 -15.82 16.91 5.96
C GLN A 55 -17.29 16.70 6.34
N LEU A 56 -18.22 16.92 5.40
CA LEU A 56 -19.64 16.65 5.62
C LEU A 56 -19.93 15.14 5.79
N GLU A 57 -19.26 14.28 5.01
CA GLU A 57 -19.37 12.83 5.17
C GLU A 57 -18.87 12.36 6.55
N GLU A 58 -17.74 12.88 7.03
CA GLU A 58 -17.20 12.55 8.36
C GLU A 58 -18.13 13.00 9.48
N ALA A 59 -18.69 14.21 9.36
CA ALA A 59 -19.67 14.74 10.33
C ALA A 59 -20.94 13.87 10.38
N SER A 60 -21.45 13.46 9.21
CA SER A 60 -22.63 12.58 9.11
C SER A 60 -22.35 11.17 9.65
N ASN A 61 -21.15 10.64 9.38
CA ASN A 61 -20.72 9.31 9.84
C ASN A 61 -20.34 9.26 11.33
N GLY A 62 -20.33 10.40 12.03
CA GLY A 62 -19.97 10.49 13.45
C GLY A 62 -18.49 10.22 13.72
N GLY A 63 -17.62 10.36 12.72
CA GLY A 63 -16.20 10.05 12.85
C GLY A 63 -15.45 10.00 11.52
N PRO A 64 -14.11 9.84 11.60
CA PRO A 64 -13.26 9.90 10.42
C PRO A 64 -13.53 8.76 9.43
N LEU A 65 -13.41 9.04 8.13
CA LEU A 65 -13.62 8.03 7.09
C LEU A 65 -12.62 6.89 7.19
N ASP A 66 -13.10 5.68 6.92
CA ASP A 66 -12.33 4.45 6.90
C ASP A 66 -12.44 3.77 5.53
N ILE A 67 -11.61 2.75 5.29
CA ILE A 67 -11.67 1.98 4.05
C ILE A 67 -13.03 1.28 3.89
N LYS A 68 -13.45 1.07 2.65
CA LYS A 68 -14.55 0.16 2.32
C LYS A 68 -13.99 -1.01 1.53
N VAL A 69 -14.34 -2.23 1.94
CA VAL A 69 -13.86 -3.46 1.32
C VAL A 69 -15.04 -4.16 0.66
N GLU A 70 -14.89 -4.47 -0.62
CA GLU A 70 -15.82 -5.27 -1.40
C GLU A 70 -15.13 -6.58 -1.79
N HIS A 71 -15.67 -7.70 -1.33
CA HIS A 71 -15.16 -9.03 -1.69
C HIS A 71 -15.74 -9.42 -3.04
N THR A 72 -14.94 -9.29 -4.11
CA THR A 72 -15.39 -9.61 -5.47
C THR A 72 -15.36 -11.10 -5.75
N TRP A 73 -14.34 -11.81 -5.25
CA TRP A 73 -14.27 -13.26 -5.31
C TRP A 73 -13.33 -13.75 -4.20
N ARG A 74 -13.74 -14.81 -3.50
CA ARG A 74 -12.95 -15.45 -2.45
C ARG A 74 -12.86 -16.95 -2.75
N PRO A 75 -11.67 -17.56 -2.63
CA PRO A 75 -11.55 -19.01 -2.75
C PRO A 75 -12.39 -19.71 -1.66
N VAL A 76 -12.88 -20.90 -1.98
CA VAL A 76 -13.62 -21.74 -1.03
C VAL A 76 -12.72 -22.13 0.15
N GLU A 77 -11.49 -22.50 -0.16
CA GLU A 77 -10.47 -22.79 0.83
C GLU A 77 -9.63 -21.55 1.12
N CYS A 78 -9.58 -21.17 2.39
CA CYS A 78 -8.70 -20.12 2.88
C CYS A 78 -8.06 -20.61 4.17
N PRO A 79 -7.04 -21.48 4.08
CA PRO A 79 -6.42 -22.10 5.25
C PRO A 79 -5.83 -21.05 6.20
N ARG A 80 -5.31 -19.95 5.65
CA ARG A 80 -4.86 -18.80 6.40
C ARG A 80 -5.08 -17.52 5.62
N ALA A 81 -5.66 -16.54 6.29
CA ALA A 81 -5.76 -15.18 5.76
C ALA A 81 -4.55 -14.33 6.18
N ALA A 82 -4.16 -13.38 5.34
CA ALA A 82 -3.02 -12.50 5.54
C ALA A 82 -3.10 -11.72 6.86
N LYS A 83 -2.04 -11.78 7.66
CA LYS A 83 -1.92 -11.05 8.93
C LYS A 83 -0.73 -10.09 8.88
N ARG A 84 -0.65 -9.20 9.87
CA ARG A 84 0.51 -8.33 10.03
C ARG A 84 1.79 -9.17 10.08
N LYS A 85 2.86 -8.67 9.45
CA LYS A 85 4.18 -9.27 9.21
C LYS A 85 4.23 -10.30 8.08
N ASP A 86 3.11 -10.88 7.65
CA ASP A 86 3.11 -11.82 6.53
C ASP A 86 3.58 -11.13 5.24
N PHE A 87 4.21 -11.91 4.37
CA PHE A 87 4.57 -11.45 3.04
C PHE A 87 3.38 -11.70 2.10
N VAL A 88 2.96 -10.66 1.39
CA VAL A 88 1.90 -10.73 0.40
C VAL A 88 2.45 -10.39 -0.97
N THR A 89 2.10 -11.21 -1.95
CA THR A 89 2.40 -10.97 -3.35
C THR A 89 1.10 -10.76 -4.09
N PHE A 90 0.93 -9.63 -4.79
CA PHE A 90 -0.34 -9.30 -5.43
C PHE A 90 -0.18 -8.42 -6.67
N HIS A 91 -1.20 -8.45 -7.51
CA HIS A 91 -1.44 -7.47 -8.55
C HIS A 91 -2.53 -6.48 -8.15
N TYR A 92 -2.48 -5.28 -8.71
CA TYR A 92 -3.57 -4.33 -8.59
C TYR A 92 -3.80 -3.51 -9.87
N LYS A 93 -5.02 -2.96 -9.98
CA LYS A 93 -5.36 -1.81 -10.82
C LYS A 93 -5.93 -0.71 -9.92
N ALA A 94 -5.42 0.51 -10.06
CA ALA A 94 -5.79 1.64 -9.21
C ALA A 94 -6.50 2.72 -10.02
N PHE A 95 -7.62 3.20 -9.49
CA PHE A 95 -8.54 4.13 -10.14
C PHE A 95 -8.87 5.30 -9.23
N THR A 96 -9.13 6.47 -9.84
CA THR A 96 -9.74 7.60 -9.14
C THR A 96 -11.21 7.30 -8.83
N GLU A 97 -11.80 8.11 -7.96
CA GLU A 97 -13.24 8.06 -7.66
C GLU A 97 -14.12 8.17 -8.92
N ALA A 98 -13.67 8.91 -9.94
CA ALA A 98 -14.34 9.03 -11.24
C ALA A 98 -14.12 7.82 -12.19
N GLY A 99 -13.47 6.75 -11.72
CA GLY A 99 -13.23 5.53 -12.50
C GLY A 99 -12.03 5.60 -13.46
N LYS A 100 -11.26 6.70 -13.46
CA LYS A 100 -10.06 6.81 -14.30
C LYS A 100 -8.90 6.03 -13.71
N LYS A 101 -8.37 5.05 -14.45
CA LYS A 101 -7.17 4.31 -14.04
C LYS A 101 -5.95 5.24 -14.03
N PHE A 102 -5.18 5.23 -12.93
CA PHE A 102 -3.95 6.03 -12.81
C PHE A 102 -2.68 5.19 -12.58
N ASP A 103 -2.82 3.93 -12.15
CA ASP A 103 -1.69 3.01 -11.99
C ASP A 103 -2.13 1.53 -12.06
N GLN A 104 -1.18 0.63 -12.34
CA GLN A 104 -1.37 -0.83 -12.27
C GLN A 104 -0.04 -1.58 -12.19
N THR A 105 -0.05 -2.79 -11.64
CA THR A 105 1.12 -3.69 -11.64
C THR A 105 1.23 -4.54 -12.89
N TYR A 106 0.11 -4.78 -13.59
CA TYR A 106 0.11 -5.59 -14.82
C TYR A 106 1.05 -4.98 -15.86
N GLY A 107 1.97 -5.80 -16.37
CA GLY A 107 3.06 -5.40 -17.28
C GLY A 107 4.38 -5.06 -16.58
N ARG A 108 4.38 -4.77 -15.27
CA ARG A 108 5.61 -4.54 -14.47
C ARG A 108 5.99 -5.72 -13.57
N GLY A 109 5.05 -6.64 -13.34
CA GLY A 109 5.21 -7.77 -12.41
C GLY A 109 4.41 -7.57 -11.11
N ALA A 110 4.21 -8.66 -10.38
CA ALA A 110 3.51 -8.61 -9.10
C ALA A 110 4.37 -7.92 -8.04
N ILE A 111 3.73 -7.24 -7.10
CA ILE A 111 4.43 -6.61 -5.98
C ILE A 111 4.43 -7.59 -4.83
N ARG A 112 5.63 -7.88 -4.32
CA ARG A 112 5.82 -8.54 -3.02
C ARG A 112 6.12 -7.48 -1.96
N MET A 113 5.38 -7.50 -0.87
CA MET A 113 5.67 -6.64 0.29
C MET A 113 5.27 -7.31 1.60
N GLN A 114 5.82 -6.81 2.69
CA GLN A 114 5.45 -7.22 4.03
C GLN A 114 4.27 -6.38 4.55
N LEU A 115 3.26 -7.06 5.07
CA LEU A 115 2.00 -6.44 5.46
C LEU A 115 2.06 -5.81 6.86
N GLY A 116 1.55 -4.59 7.01
CA GLY A 116 1.42 -3.93 8.31
C GLY A 116 2.73 -3.39 8.90
N VAL A 117 3.72 -3.16 8.05
CA VAL A 117 5.05 -2.59 8.39
C VAL A 117 5.37 -1.33 7.58
N GLY A 118 4.35 -0.68 7.00
CA GLY A 118 4.52 0.62 6.33
C GLY A 118 5.18 0.58 4.94
N MET A 119 5.05 -0.52 4.20
CA MET A 119 5.53 -0.62 2.80
C MET A 119 4.51 -0.11 1.77
N THR A 120 3.33 0.32 2.19
CA THR A 120 2.33 0.90 1.29
C THR A 120 1.49 1.93 2.04
N MET A 121 0.56 2.57 1.34
CA MET A 121 -0.36 3.51 1.97
C MET A 121 -1.22 2.85 3.05
N PRO A 122 -1.53 3.54 4.16
CA PRO A 122 -2.24 2.97 5.30
C PRO A 122 -3.57 2.27 4.95
N GLY A 123 -4.34 2.84 4.02
CA GLY A 123 -5.62 2.27 3.61
C GLY A 123 -5.49 0.99 2.80
N LEU A 124 -4.51 0.94 1.88
CA LEU A 124 -4.25 -0.28 1.11
C LEU A 124 -3.67 -1.38 2.02
N ASP A 125 -2.75 -1.04 2.92
CA ASP A 125 -2.23 -1.96 3.94
C ASP A 125 -3.37 -2.55 4.77
N LYS A 126 -4.32 -1.71 5.20
CA LYS A 126 -5.49 -2.15 5.94
C LYS A 126 -6.41 -3.04 5.10
N GLY A 127 -6.62 -2.72 3.82
CA GLY A 127 -7.50 -3.45 2.91
C GLY A 127 -7.00 -4.84 2.51
N LEU A 128 -5.68 -5.05 2.54
CA LEU A 128 -5.04 -6.34 2.25
C LEU A 128 -5.11 -7.33 3.44
N ARG A 129 -5.35 -6.85 4.66
CA ARG A 129 -5.47 -7.72 5.83
C ARG A 129 -6.67 -8.64 5.68
N GLY A 130 -6.47 -9.89 6.08
CA GLY A 130 -7.49 -10.92 5.96
C GLY A 130 -7.79 -11.33 4.53
N MET A 131 -6.96 -10.99 3.53
CA MET A 131 -7.05 -11.59 2.20
C MET A 131 -6.48 -13.00 2.19
N CYS A 132 -7.11 -13.87 1.41
CA CYS A 132 -6.63 -15.23 1.14
C CYS A 132 -5.79 -15.27 -0.14
N ASP A 133 -5.01 -16.33 -0.32
CA ASP A 133 -4.36 -16.63 -1.62
C ASP A 133 -5.40 -16.62 -2.74
N THR A 134 -5.02 -16.11 -3.92
CA THR A 134 -5.89 -16.00 -5.10
C THR A 134 -7.11 -15.08 -4.95
N GLU A 135 -7.40 -14.53 -3.75
CA GLU A 135 -8.58 -13.69 -3.52
C GLU A 135 -8.56 -12.43 -4.40
N LEU A 136 -9.73 -12.12 -4.98
CA LEU A 136 -9.98 -10.85 -5.63
C LEU A 136 -10.77 -9.94 -4.70
N ARG A 137 -10.26 -8.73 -4.49
CA ARG A 137 -10.89 -7.76 -3.59
C ARG A 137 -10.83 -6.37 -4.19
N LYS A 138 -11.89 -5.60 -3.98
CA LYS A 138 -11.90 -4.18 -4.28
C LYS A 138 -11.85 -3.39 -2.97
N VAL A 139 -10.93 -2.44 -2.90
CA VAL A 139 -10.67 -1.62 -1.71
C VAL A 139 -10.83 -0.15 -2.07
N HIS A 140 -11.75 0.51 -1.40
CA HIS A 140 -11.95 1.95 -1.46
C HIS A 140 -11.17 2.59 -0.31
N VAL A 141 -10.20 3.42 -0.65
CA VAL A 141 -9.31 4.10 0.29
C VAL A 141 -9.66 5.60 0.33
N PRO A 142 -10.13 6.14 1.47
CA PRO A 142 -10.37 7.58 1.58
C PRO A 142 -9.05 8.35 1.56
N TYR A 143 -9.08 9.61 1.15
CA TYR A 143 -7.87 10.44 1.00
C TYR A 143 -6.98 10.44 2.25
N ARG A 144 -7.59 10.56 3.45
CA ARG A 144 -6.88 10.54 4.74
C ARG A 144 -6.07 9.27 5.01
N LEU A 145 -6.39 8.16 4.35
CA LEU A 145 -5.67 6.87 4.44
C LEU A 145 -4.84 6.57 3.18
N SER A 146 -4.71 7.51 2.25
CA SER A 146 -3.90 7.36 1.04
C SER A 146 -2.47 7.89 1.23
N ARG A 147 -2.28 9.21 1.19
CA ARG A 147 -0.98 9.86 1.38
C ARG A 147 -1.20 11.22 2.03
N LYS A 148 -0.35 11.58 2.99
CA LYS A 148 -0.37 12.91 3.62
C LYS A 148 0.34 13.96 2.76
N ARG A 149 1.23 13.54 1.86
CA ARG A 149 2.06 14.40 0.99
C ARG A 149 2.20 13.75 -0.38
N LYS A 150 2.66 14.53 -1.38
CA LYS A 150 3.03 13.99 -2.69
C LYS A 150 4.06 12.87 -2.52
N SER A 151 3.75 11.69 -3.03
CA SER A 151 4.64 10.53 -2.98
C SER A 151 5.52 10.48 -4.23
N ARG A 152 6.79 10.11 -4.06
CA ARG A 152 7.68 9.79 -5.19
C ARG A 152 7.30 8.48 -5.87
N VAL A 153 6.70 7.54 -5.16
CA VAL A 153 6.22 6.27 -5.73
C VAL A 153 4.86 6.49 -6.40
N TRP A 154 3.93 7.12 -5.69
CA TRP A 154 2.56 7.35 -6.16
C TRP A 154 2.37 8.73 -6.77
N LYS A 155 3.14 9.06 -7.82
CA LYS A 155 3.16 10.42 -8.43
C LYS A 155 1.84 10.81 -9.12
N ASN A 156 1.15 9.82 -9.69
CA ASN A 156 -0.03 10.04 -10.53
C ASN A 156 -1.35 10.15 -9.76
N ILE A 157 -1.33 10.00 -8.43
CA ILE A 157 -2.49 10.28 -7.59
C ILE A 157 -2.75 11.80 -7.67
N LEU A 158 -4.00 12.20 -7.86
CA LEU A 158 -4.40 13.62 -7.85
C LEU A 158 -4.19 14.23 -6.45
N ASN A 159 -4.01 15.55 -6.37
CA ASN A 159 -3.84 16.19 -5.04
C ASN A 159 -5.18 16.41 -4.33
N ASP A 160 -6.28 16.22 -5.05
CA ASP A 160 -7.64 16.40 -4.58
C ASP A 160 -8.06 15.29 -3.61
N GLU A 161 -8.90 15.62 -2.63
CA GLU A 161 -9.32 14.74 -1.52
C GLU A 161 -10.37 13.68 -1.94
N HIS A 162 -10.08 12.96 -3.01
CA HIS A 162 -10.94 11.90 -3.53
C HIS A 162 -10.62 10.54 -2.91
N TRP A 163 -11.61 9.65 -3.00
CA TRP A 163 -11.38 8.23 -2.77
C TRP A 163 -10.52 7.64 -3.90
N LEU A 164 -9.72 6.64 -3.53
CA LEU A 164 -9.00 5.79 -4.46
C LEU A 164 -9.61 4.41 -4.44
N VAL A 165 -9.68 3.78 -5.60
CA VAL A 165 -10.25 2.44 -5.74
C VAL A 165 -9.17 1.50 -6.25
N PHE A 166 -8.91 0.44 -5.50
CA PHE A 166 -7.95 -0.59 -5.85
C PHE A 166 -8.69 -1.90 -6.12
N ASN A 167 -8.55 -2.43 -7.33
CA ASN A 167 -8.92 -3.81 -7.63
C ASN A 167 -7.66 -4.66 -7.44
N ILE A 168 -7.70 -5.60 -6.51
CA ILE A 168 -6.57 -6.39 -6.04
C ILE A 168 -6.77 -7.84 -6.44
N GLU A 169 -5.72 -8.47 -6.92
CA GLU A 169 -5.60 -9.91 -7.15
C GLU A 169 -4.45 -10.42 -6.29
N MET A 170 -4.76 -11.14 -5.21
CA MET A 170 -3.75 -11.76 -4.36
C MET A 170 -3.15 -12.97 -5.06
N MET A 171 -1.83 -13.08 -5.10
CA MET A 171 -1.12 -14.22 -5.69
C MET A 171 -0.70 -15.21 -4.59
N SER A 172 -0.06 -14.71 -3.53
CA SER A 172 0.41 -15.52 -2.41
C SER A 172 0.43 -14.75 -1.09
N VAL A 173 0.22 -15.48 0.00
CA VAL A 173 0.32 -15.07 1.40
C VAL A 173 1.27 -16.04 2.08
N GLU A 174 2.49 -15.59 2.33
CA GLU A 174 3.52 -16.37 3.00
C GLU A 174 3.59 -15.93 4.47
N PRO A 175 3.34 -16.85 5.42
CA PRO A 175 3.50 -16.58 6.83
C PRO A 175 4.87 -16.01 7.15
N TRP A 176 4.91 -15.00 8.00
CA TRP A 176 6.18 -14.50 8.51
C TRP A 176 6.96 -15.61 9.24
N SER A 177 8.25 -15.72 8.93
CA SER A 177 9.23 -16.54 9.63
C SER A 177 10.54 -15.78 9.76
N TYR A 178 11.42 -16.22 10.67
CA TYR A 178 12.76 -15.64 10.79
C TYR A 178 13.55 -15.79 9.49
N ASP A 179 13.47 -16.95 8.86
CA ASP A 179 14.17 -17.29 7.62
C ASP A 179 13.73 -16.38 6.46
N LEU A 180 12.42 -16.18 6.27
CA LEU A 180 11.91 -15.27 5.24
C LEU A 180 12.25 -13.81 5.53
N GLN A 181 12.29 -13.42 6.82
CA GLN A 181 12.69 -12.07 7.21
C GLN A 181 14.17 -11.81 6.93
N PHE A 182 15.03 -12.76 7.29
CA PHE A 182 16.47 -12.71 7.04
C PHE A 182 16.74 -12.63 5.54
N GLN A 183 16.18 -13.58 4.77
CA GLN A 183 16.31 -13.61 3.31
C GLN A 183 15.79 -12.35 2.64
N PHE A 184 14.76 -11.70 3.20
CA PHE A 184 14.24 -10.45 2.65
C PHE A 184 15.23 -9.28 2.79
N MET A 185 16.11 -9.32 3.80
CA MET A 185 17.12 -8.29 4.07
C MET A 185 18.49 -8.62 3.45
N ASP A 186 18.79 -9.91 3.26
CA ASP A 186 19.94 -10.40 2.52
C ASP A 186 19.74 -10.13 1.01
N LEU A 187 20.38 -9.07 0.52
CA LEU A 187 20.19 -8.59 -0.86
C LEU A 187 20.97 -9.39 -1.90
N ASN A 188 22.07 -10.05 -1.51
CA ASN A 188 22.96 -10.76 -2.42
C ASN A 188 22.82 -12.30 -2.30
N ASN A 189 22.04 -12.78 -1.33
CA ASN A 189 21.80 -14.19 -1.00
C ASN A 189 23.08 -14.95 -0.60
N ASP A 190 24.04 -14.28 0.05
CA ASP A 190 25.26 -14.91 0.56
C ASP A 190 25.12 -15.49 1.97
N SER A 191 23.90 -15.45 2.53
CA SER A 191 23.55 -15.92 3.88
C SER A 191 24.12 -15.08 5.02
N PHE A 192 24.57 -13.86 4.72
CA PHE A 192 24.98 -12.88 5.71
C PHE A 192 24.25 -11.55 5.50
N ILE A 193 24.12 -10.79 6.56
CA ILE A 193 23.64 -9.41 6.51
C ILE A 193 24.79 -8.52 6.98
N THR A 194 25.22 -7.62 6.12
CA THR A 194 26.25 -6.63 6.40
C THR A 194 25.67 -5.23 6.55
N GLN A 195 26.43 -4.32 7.18
CA GLN A 195 26.04 -2.91 7.31
C GLN A 195 25.74 -2.28 5.94
N ASN A 196 26.56 -2.55 4.92
CA ASN A 196 26.38 -2.00 3.58
C ASN A 196 25.09 -2.51 2.92
N GLU A 197 24.72 -3.76 3.15
CA GLU A 197 23.47 -4.31 2.63
C GLU A 197 22.26 -3.71 3.29
N LEU A 198 22.31 -3.46 4.60
CA LEU A 198 21.23 -2.79 5.31
C LEU A 198 21.00 -1.37 4.79
N VAL A 199 22.07 -0.60 4.55
CA VAL A 199 21.96 0.73 3.93
C VAL A 199 21.31 0.64 2.54
N LYS A 200 21.79 -0.27 1.68
CA LYS A 200 21.20 -0.50 0.36
C LYS A 200 19.75 -0.99 0.44
N PHE A 201 19.43 -1.79 1.45
CA PHE A 201 18.09 -2.30 1.70
C PHE A 201 17.16 -1.13 2.05
N GLU A 202 17.56 -0.22 2.94
CA GLU A 202 16.80 0.97 3.23
C GLU A 202 16.59 1.87 2.00
N GLU A 203 17.64 2.08 1.18
CA GLU A 203 17.53 2.83 -0.07
C GLU A 203 16.52 2.21 -1.04
N LYS A 204 16.56 0.87 -1.18
CA LYS A 204 15.58 0.10 -1.97
C LYS A 204 14.17 0.28 -1.42
N MET A 205 13.98 0.19 -0.10
CA MET A 205 12.68 0.37 0.55
C MET A 205 12.12 1.79 0.34
N LYS A 206 12.97 2.81 0.39
CA LYS A 206 12.61 4.19 0.07
C LYS A 206 12.25 4.36 -1.40
N LYS A 207 13.00 3.75 -2.31
CA LYS A 207 12.79 3.85 -3.76
C LYS A 207 11.51 3.16 -4.21
N ASP A 208 11.30 1.92 -3.78
CA ASP A 208 10.25 1.04 -4.30
C ASP A 208 8.92 1.27 -3.57
N PHE A 209 8.98 1.55 -2.26
CA PHE A 209 7.80 1.63 -1.40
C PHE A 209 7.59 3.02 -0.78
N GLY A 210 8.57 3.92 -0.88
CA GLY A 210 8.52 5.22 -0.20
C GLY A 210 8.64 5.10 1.31
N LYS A 211 9.12 3.96 1.82
CA LYS A 211 9.29 3.71 3.25
C LYS A 211 10.56 4.41 3.74
N THR A 212 10.41 5.25 4.75
CA THR A 212 11.50 5.93 5.46
C THR A 212 11.32 5.76 6.95
N TRP A 213 12.34 6.13 7.72
CA TRP A 213 12.23 6.28 9.17
C TRP A 213 11.09 7.23 9.53
N SER A 214 10.45 6.97 10.66
CA SER A 214 9.43 7.87 11.21
C SER A 214 10.02 9.12 11.84
N ASN A 215 11.23 9.01 12.36
CA ASN A 215 12.06 10.13 12.76
C ASN A 215 13.04 10.43 11.61
N ASP A 216 12.94 11.62 11.04
CA ASP A 216 13.77 12.06 9.90
C ASP A 216 15.24 12.30 10.31
N ASP A 217 15.54 12.39 11.61
CA ASP A 217 16.89 12.59 12.15
C ASP A 217 17.70 11.28 12.24
N ILE A 218 17.08 10.12 11.99
CA ILE A 218 17.79 8.83 11.99
C ILE A 218 18.65 8.72 10.72
N ASP A 219 19.96 8.67 10.91
CA ASP A 219 20.92 8.36 9.84
C ASP A 219 20.92 6.86 9.52
N GLN A 220 20.86 6.55 8.22
CA GLN A 220 20.75 5.17 7.72
C GLN A 220 22.02 4.35 8.01
N VAL A 221 23.19 4.99 7.91
CA VAL A 221 24.48 4.32 8.14
C VAL A 221 24.65 4.02 9.63
N VAL A 222 24.26 4.95 10.49
CA VAL A 222 24.25 4.76 11.96
C VAL A 222 23.27 3.65 12.36
N ALA A 223 22.04 3.68 11.85
CA ALA A 223 21.04 2.65 12.12
C ALA A 223 21.50 1.26 11.67
N ALA A 224 22.06 1.14 10.47
CA ALA A 224 22.62 -0.11 9.97
C ALA A 224 23.79 -0.61 10.83
N LYS A 225 24.68 0.29 11.27
CA LYS A 225 25.80 -0.06 12.15
C LYS A 225 25.30 -0.58 13.51
N TYR A 226 24.33 0.12 14.11
CA TYR A 226 23.72 -0.31 15.36
C TYR A 226 23.03 -1.67 15.21
N TYR A 227 22.35 -1.89 14.08
CA TYR A 227 21.72 -3.17 13.77
C TYR A 227 22.72 -4.32 13.78
N ILE A 228 23.86 -4.18 13.11
CA ILE A 228 24.90 -5.21 13.14
C ILE A 228 25.35 -5.45 14.58
N LYS A 229 25.73 -4.41 15.34
CA LYS A 229 26.11 -4.57 16.76
C LYS A 229 25.06 -5.27 17.63
N TYR A 230 23.78 -5.07 17.32
CA TYR A 230 22.68 -5.65 18.08
C TYR A 230 22.50 -7.14 17.81
N PHE A 231 22.84 -7.59 16.61
CA PHE A 231 22.58 -8.95 16.13
C PHE A 231 23.83 -9.82 16.04
N ASP A 232 24.97 -9.25 15.63
CA ASP A 232 26.28 -9.89 15.56
C ASP A 232 26.79 -10.12 16.98
N GLY A 233 26.97 -11.38 17.37
CA GLY A 233 27.54 -11.65 18.69
C GLY A 233 28.71 -12.60 18.69
N ASN A 234 29.17 -13.05 17.52
CA ASN A 234 30.54 -13.54 17.39
C ASN A 234 31.55 -12.38 17.14
N GLY A 235 31.07 -11.19 16.79
CA GLY A 235 31.85 -9.97 16.57
C GLY A 235 32.57 -9.91 15.22
N ASP A 236 32.12 -10.67 14.22
CA ASP A 236 32.76 -10.74 12.89
C ASP A 236 32.32 -9.63 11.92
N GLY A 237 31.42 -8.74 12.37
CA GLY A 237 30.94 -7.58 11.63
C GLY A 237 29.84 -7.88 10.61
N LYS A 238 29.29 -9.08 10.63
CA LYS A 238 28.15 -9.51 9.81
C LYS A 238 27.20 -10.33 10.68
N VAL A 239 26.00 -10.56 10.17
CA VAL A 239 24.97 -11.32 10.90
C VAL A 239 24.57 -12.52 10.08
N ASP A 240 24.76 -13.72 10.61
CA ASP A 240 24.24 -14.94 10.00
C ASP A 240 22.82 -15.29 10.47
N LEU A 241 22.22 -16.32 9.87
CA LEU A 241 20.86 -16.74 10.21
C LEU A 241 20.72 -17.25 11.65
N LYS A 242 21.76 -17.89 12.21
CA LYS A 242 21.72 -18.40 13.58
C LYS A 242 21.72 -17.24 14.57
N GLU A 243 22.60 -16.27 14.38
CA GLU A 243 22.69 -15.07 15.20
C GLU A 243 21.39 -14.27 15.14
N PHE A 244 20.89 -14.05 13.92
CA PHE A 244 19.60 -13.41 13.71
C PHE A 244 18.47 -14.11 14.48
N ARG A 245 18.36 -15.43 14.33
CA ARG A 245 17.31 -16.21 14.99
C ARG A 245 17.43 -16.14 16.52
N ALA A 246 18.63 -16.31 17.07
CA ALA A 246 18.84 -16.31 18.51
C ALA A 246 18.42 -14.96 19.15
N VAL A 247 18.79 -13.85 18.52
CA VAL A 247 18.43 -12.51 18.99
C VAL A 247 16.92 -12.25 18.85
N MET A 248 16.33 -12.65 17.73
CA MET A 248 14.88 -12.53 17.53
C MET A 248 14.08 -13.36 18.55
N GLU A 249 14.50 -14.59 18.83
CA GLU A 249 13.85 -15.48 19.81
C GLU A 249 13.96 -14.93 21.23
N ARG A 250 15.15 -14.46 21.63
CA ARG A 250 15.37 -13.77 22.91
C ARG A 250 14.42 -12.58 23.08
N ASP A 251 14.33 -11.73 22.07
CA ASP A 251 13.51 -10.53 22.12
C ASP A 251 12.03 -10.86 22.15
N MET A 252 11.58 -11.82 21.34
CA MET A 252 10.20 -12.30 21.36
C MET A 252 9.81 -12.86 22.72
N ALA A 253 10.71 -13.60 23.39
CA ALA A 253 10.48 -14.10 24.75
C ALA A 253 10.40 -12.94 25.77
N THR A 254 11.28 -11.95 25.64
CA THR A 254 11.29 -10.76 26.51
C THR A 254 10.02 -9.94 26.35
N MET A 255 9.57 -9.70 25.12
CA MET A 255 8.32 -9.02 24.80
C MET A 255 7.09 -9.76 25.34
N ALA A 256 7.12 -11.10 25.35
CA ALA A 256 6.03 -11.89 25.93
C ALA A 256 5.97 -11.74 27.46
N ALA A 257 7.12 -11.58 28.12
CA ALA A 257 7.22 -11.39 29.57
C ALA A 257 6.93 -9.94 30.02
N ASN A 258 7.36 -8.94 29.24
CA ASN A 258 7.30 -7.52 29.59
C ASN A 258 6.09 -6.79 28.97
N LYS A 259 5.04 -7.52 28.61
CA LYS A 259 3.89 -6.93 27.93
C LYS A 259 3.27 -5.82 28.79
N PRO A 260 3.14 -4.58 28.28
CA PRO A 260 2.70 -3.47 29.10
C PRO A 260 1.24 -3.64 29.54
N ASP A 261 1.00 -3.45 30.83
CA ASP A 261 -0.35 -3.50 31.43
C ASP A 261 -1.28 -2.39 30.90
N LYS A 262 -0.68 -1.29 30.43
CA LYS A 262 -1.39 -0.12 29.88
C LYS A 262 -1.13 0.00 28.39
N LYS A 263 -2.11 0.56 27.68
CA LYS A 263 -1.97 0.89 26.26
C LYS A 263 -0.94 2.01 26.10
N VAL A 264 0.27 1.65 25.69
CA VAL A 264 1.33 2.60 25.32
C VAL A 264 1.02 3.17 23.94
N GLU A 265 1.18 4.48 23.78
CA GLU A 265 1.05 5.13 22.49
C GLU A 265 2.32 4.89 21.66
N GLY A 266 2.15 4.31 20.48
CA GLY A 266 3.27 3.92 19.64
C GLY A 266 2.87 2.98 18.52
N ARG A 267 3.88 2.50 17.78
CA ARG A 267 3.71 1.50 16.73
C ARG A 267 4.18 0.14 17.24
N LYS A 268 3.49 -0.92 16.85
CA LYS A 268 3.97 -2.28 17.10
C LYS A 268 5.35 -2.45 16.45
N ARG A 269 6.27 -3.12 17.13
CA ARG A 269 7.62 -3.42 16.61
C ARG A 269 7.56 -4.10 15.23
N ASP A 270 8.33 -3.56 14.29
CA ASP A 270 8.44 -4.05 12.91
C ASP A 270 9.59 -5.08 12.83
N PRO A 271 9.41 -6.21 12.11
CA PRO A 271 10.36 -7.32 12.08
C PRO A 271 11.62 -7.10 11.23
N GLY A 272 11.73 -5.97 10.52
CA GLY A 272 12.89 -5.65 9.69
C GLY A 272 13.94 -4.82 10.42
N ILE A 273 14.65 -3.94 9.70
CA ILE A 273 15.68 -3.08 10.29
C ILE A 273 15.20 -2.22 11.48
N ALA A 274 13.93 -1.79 11.46
CA ALA A 274 13.31 -1.04 12.55
C ALA A 274 13.07 -1.85 13.84
N TRP A 275 13.46 -3.12 13.88
CA TRP A 275 13.47 -3.93 15.11
C TRP A 275 14.27 -3.25 16.22
N ILE A 276 15.34 -2.54 15.88
CA ILE A 276 16.22 -1.86 16.85
C ILE A 276 15.61 -0.64 17.53
N LEU A 277 14.41 -0.19 17.13
CA LEU A 277 13.78 1.02 17.69
C LEU A 277 12.96 0.79 18.96
N ASP A 278 12.71 -0.46 19.32
CA ASP A 278 12.05 -0.84 20.57
C ASP A 278 13.16 -1.18 21.58
N PHE A 279 13.59 -0.14 22.29
CA PHE A 279 14.77 -0.18 23.15
C PHE A 279 14.48 -0.85 24.49
N ASN A 280 13.23 -0.79 24.96
CA ASN A 280 12.79 -1.42 26.19
C ASN A 280 12.29 -2.87 25.99
N ASN A 281 12.17 -3.32 24.73
CA ASN A 281 11.77 -4.66 24.33
C ASN A 281 10.34 -5.02 24.80
N ASP A 282 9.43 -4.04 24.81
CA ASP A 282 8.03 -4.20 25.23
C ASP A 282 7.07 -4.54 24.05
N GLY A 283 7.59 -4.51 22.83
CA GLY A 283 6.88 -4.79 21.59
C GLY A 283 6.23 -3.59 20.92
N ILE A 284 6.40 -2.40 21.48
CA ILE A 284 5.83 -1.14 21.02
C ILE A 284 6.96 -0.11 20.92
N VAL A 285 7.25 0.35 19.70
CA VAL A 285 8.05 1.56 19.49
C VAL A 285 7.20 2.75 19.89
N SER A 286 7.42 3.24 21.09
CA SER A 286 6.75 4.42 21.64
C SER A 286 7.18 5.69 20.92
N VAL A 287 6.41 6.77 21.12
CA VAL A 287 6.78 8.09 20.61
C VAL A 287 8.13 8.54 21.20
N GLN A 288 8.34 8.33 22.50
CA GLN A 288 9.59 8.71 23.16
C GLN A 288 10.81 7.95 22.61
N GLU A 289 10.68 6.65 22.34
CA GLU A 289 11.77 5.87 21.75
C GLU A 289 12.08 6.34 20.33
N ASN A 290 11.05 6.57 19.51
CA ASN A 290 11.24 7.07 18.16
C ASN A 290 11.90 8.46 18.13
N ASP A 291 11.51 9.36 19.04
CA ASP A 291 12.06 10.72 19.10
C ASP A 291 13.54 10.73 19.52
N ARG A 292 13.92 9.83 20.43
CA ARG A 292 15.31 9.70 20.92
C ARG A 292 16.17 8.74 20.11
N ALA A 293 15.61 8.10 19.09
CA ALA A 293 16.28 7.05 18.34
C ALA A 293 17.61 7.49 17.73
N ALA A 294 17.68 8.70 17.16
CA ALA A 294 18.92 9.20 16.55
C ALA A 294 20.09 9.22 17.55
N GLU A 295 19.86 9.69 18.77
CA GLU A 295 20.87 9.72 19.85
C GLU A 295 21.23 8.30 20.34
N VAL A 296 20.22 7.45 20.57
CA VAL A 296 20.44 6.10 21.11
C VAL A 296 21.21 5.22 20.12
N LEU A 297 20.95 5.36 18.83
CA LEU A 297 21.58 4.55 17.78
C LEU A 297 23.06 4.89 17.55
N GLU A 298 23.55 6.05 18.02
CA GLU A 298 24.98 6.37 18.02
C GLU A 298 25.77 5.55 19.05
N GLY A 299 25.08 5.08 20.10
CA GLY A 299 25.67 4.35 21.22
C GLY A 299 25.87 2.86 20.99
N GLU A 300 26.00 2.14 22.10
CA GLU A 300 26.02 0.67 22.13
C GLU A 300 24.62 0.12 22.46
N PRO A 301 24.23 -1.03 21.89
CA PRO A 301 23.03 -1.75 22.30
C PRO A 301 22.97 -2.00 23.81
N ALA A 302 21.84 -1.64 24.43
CA ALA A 302 21.60 -1.93 25.84
C ALA A 302 21.50 -3.44 26.11
N VAL A 303 21.14 -4.23 25.09
CA VAL A 303 21.04 -5.68 25.14
C VAL A 303 21.91 -6.27 24.04
N LEU A 304 23.10 -6.73 24.42
CA LEU A 304 23.98 -7.46 23.50
C LEU A 304 23.55 -8.92 23.37
N PRO A 305 23.84 -9.56 22.22
CA PRO A 305 23.70 -11.00 22.11
C PRO A 305 24.58 -11.70 23.16
N LYS A 306 24.00 -12.63 23.91
CA LYS A 306 24.77 -13.52 24.78
C LYS A 306 24.82 -14.87 24.09
N PHE A 307 25.91 -15.13 23.38
CA PHE A 307 26.18 -16.46 22.84
C PHE A 307 27.10 -17.20 23.81
N ALA A 308 26.75 -18.43 24.18
CA ALA A 308 27.73 -19.32 24.77
C ALA A 308 28.78 -19.63 23.69
N LYS A 309 30.07 -19.68 24.06
CA LYS A 309 31.16 -19.99 23.11
C LYS A 309 30.99 -21.32 22.37
N ASP A 310 30.14 -22.21 22.88
CA ASP A 310 29.88 -23.54 22.35
C ASP A 310 28.59 -23.61 21.49
N GLU A 311 27.87 -22.49 21.32
CA GLU A 311 26.57 -22.41 20.61
C GLU A 311 26.63 -21.69 19.23
N LEU A 312 27.81 -21.18 18.84
CA LEU A 312 28.08 -20.55 17.53
C LEU A 312 28.73 -21.55 16.56
#